data_AF-A0A200PT03-F1
#
_entry.id   AF-A0A200PT03-F1
#
_cell.length_a   1.000
_cell.length_b   1.000
_cell.length_c   1.000
_cell.angle_alpha   90.00
_cell.angle_beta   90.00
_cell.angle_gamma   90.00
#
_symmetry.space_group_name_H-M   'P 1'
#
loop_
_entity.id
_entity.type
_entity.pdbx_description
1 polymer ?
#
loop_
_entity_poly.entity_id
_entity_poly.type
_entity_poly.pdbx_seq_one_letter_code
_entity_poly.pdbx_strand_id
1 'polypeptide(L)' 'MASLGLGISAVSFQLDSALVIKWLRGSSLVPWSLCSWWQDIRENMDLLVSKDRIYREANAAADYMASLGLQF' A
#
# COMPACT_ATOMS: atom_id res chain seq x y z
N MET A 1 8.53 -17.09 -7.98
CA MET A 1 7.40 -16.56 -7.19
C MET A 1 7.97 -16.20 -5.83
N ALA A 2 8.18 -14.92 -5.54
CA ALA A 2 8.62 -14.48 -4.23
C ALA A 2 7.48 -14.76 -3.24
N SER A 3 7.69 -15.57 -2.20
CA SER A 3 6.74 -15.60 -1.08
C SER A 3 7.19 -14.53 -0.10
N LEU A 4 6.25 -13.70 0.38
CA LEU A 4 6.42 -13.10 1.70
C LEU A 4 6.71 -14.28 2.63
N GLY A 5 7.80 -14.25 3.40
CA GLY A 5 8.36 -15.41 4.15
C GLY A 5 7.42 -16.15 5.12
N LEU A 6 6.14 -15.80 5.11
CA LEU A 6 4.98 -16.37 5.78
C LEU A 6 4.24 -17.44 4.95
N GLY A 7 4.69 -17.76 3.72
CA GLY A 7 4.03 -18.77 2.87
C GLY A 7 2.73 -18.29 2.22
N ILE A 8 2.52 -16.97 2.16
CA ILE A 8 1.32 -16.36 1.57
C ILE A 8 1.51 -16.24 0.05
N SER A 9 0.56 -16.76 -0.71
CA SER A 9 0.58 -16.77 -2.18
C SER A 9 -0.32 -15.72 -2.83
N ALA A 10 -1.20 -15.10 -2.06
CA ALA A 10 -2.18 -14.13 -2.54
C ALA A 10 -2.49 -13.09 -1.44
N VAL A 11 -2.40 -11.81 -1.76
CA VAL A 11 -2.74 -10.72 -0.83
C VAL A 11 -3.70 -9.73 -1.49
N SER A 12 -4.76 -9.36 -0.76
CA SER A 12 -5.63 -8.22 -1.09
C SER A 12 -5.21 -7.02 -0.27
N PHE A 13 -4.95 -5.89 -0.94
CA PHE A 13 -4.61 -4.64 -0.27
C PHE A 13 -5.82 -3.72 -0.21
N GLN A 14 -6.13 -3.28 0.99
CA GLN A 14 -7.13 -2.25 1.25
C GLN A 14 -6.44 -0.97 1.70
N LEU A 15 -6.86 0.16 1.12
CA LEU A 15 -6.30 1.47 1.46
C LEU A 15 -7.37 2.56 1.37
N ASP A 16 -7.23 3.59 2.18
CA ASP A 16 -8.11 4.77 2.21
C ASP A 16 -7.57 5.94 1.35
N SER A 17 -6.28 5.94 1.02
CA SER A 17 -5.64 6.97 0.22
C SER A 17 -6.02 6.90 -1.26
N ALA A 18 -6.88 7.82 -1.69
CA ALA A 18 -7.26 8.00 -3.09
C ALA A 18 -6.05 8.25 -4.01
N LEU A 19 -5.03 8.96 -3.51
CA LEU A 19 -3.84 9.31 -4.25
C LEU A 19 -2.99 8.07 -4.54
N VAL A 20 -2.73 7.25 -3.52
CA VAL A 20 -1.94 6.02 -3.67
C VAL A 20 -2.66 5.04 -4.60
N ILE A 21 -3.98 4.95 -4.56
CA ILE A 21 -4.76 4.14 -5.52
C ILE A 21 -4.53 4.60 -6.96
N LYS A 22 -4.51 5.91 -7.20
CA LYS A 22 -4.23 6.45 -8.54
C LYS A 22 -2.80 6.12 -8.99
N TRP A 23 -1.82 6.19 -8.10
CA TRP A 23 -0.45 5.75 -8.41
C TRP A 23 -0.39 4.25 -8.72
N LEU A 24 -1.08 3.41 -7.93
CA LEU A 24 -1.16 1.96 -8.17
C LEU A 24 -1.83 1.61 -9.50
N ARG A 25 -2.79 2.42 -9.95
CA ARG A 25 -3.50 2.27 -11.23
C ARG A 25 -2.80 2.96 -12.39
N GLY A 26 -1.69 3.66 -12.15
CA GLY A 26 -0.99 4.44 -13.17
C GLY A 26 -1.79 5.65 -13.69
N SER A 27 -2.82 6.11 -12.97
CA SER A 27 -3.69 7.22 -13.38
C SER A 27 -3.27 8.58 -12.80
N SER A 28 -2.13 8.63 -12.10
CA SER A 28 -1.51 9.86 -11.62
C SER A 28 0.00 9.69 -11.57
N LEU A 29 0.73 10.80 -11.74
CA LEU A 29 2.17 10.84 -11.57
C LEU A 29 2.53 10.81 -10.07
N VAL A 30 3.64 10.13 -9.77
CA VAL A 30 4.28 10.14 -8.46
C VAL A 30 5.23 11.33 -8.40
N PRO A 31 5.22 12.15 -7.35
CA PRO A 31 6.18 13.22 -7.16
C PRO A 31 7.62 12.70 -7.22
N TRP A 32 8.51 13.46 -7.88
CA TRP A 32 9.91 13.05 -8.07
C TRP A 32 10.62 12.71 -6.75
N SER A 33 10.30 13.43 -5.67
CA SER A 33 10.85 13.23 -4.33
C SER A 33 10.46 11.88 -3.71
N LEU A 34 9.46 11.19 -4.26
CA LEU A 34 8.95 9.90 -3.78
C LEU A 34 9.22 8.75 -4.78
N CYS A 35 9.86 9.02 -5.93
CA CYS A 35 10.02 8.02 -6.99
C CYS A 35 10.83 6.80 -6.55
N SER A 36 11.90 6.98 -5.78
CA SER A 36 12.73 5.85 -5.30
C SER A 36 11.91 4.92 -4.40
N TRP A 37 11.26 5.48 -3.38
CA TRP A 37 10.38 4.74 -2.48
C TRP A 37 9.25 4.03 -3.22
N TRP A 38 8.67 4.70 -4.23
CA TRP A 38 7.60 4.12 -5.02
C TRP A 38 8.08 2.94 -5.88
N GLN A 39 9.29 3.01 -6.42
CA GLN A 39 9.88 1.92 -7.17
C GLN A 39 10.09 0.69 -6.28
N ASP A 40 10.65 0.87 -5.08
CA ASP A 40 10.82 -0.22 -4.10
C ASP A 40 9.48 -0.87 -3.74
N ILE A 41 8.44 -0.07 -3.51
CA ILE A 41 7.09 -0.58 -3.24
C ILE A 41 6.57 -1.41 -4.40
N ARG A 42 6.75 -0.93 -5.64
CA ARG A 42 6.28 -1.62 -6.86
C ARG A 42 6.95 -2.98 -7.04
N GLU A 43 8.27 -3.06 -6.82
CA GLU A 43 9.04 -4.30 -6.95
C GLU A 43 8.61 -5.35 -5.92
N ASN A 44 8.12 -4.95 -4.76
CA ASN A 44 7.65 -5.84 -3.71
C ASN A 44 6.13 -6.16 -3.77
N MET A 45 5.40 -5.57 -4.72
CA MET A 45 3.95 -5.70 -4.85
C MET A 45 3.51 -6.75 -5.88
N ASP A 46 4.41 -7.62 -6.34
CA ASP A 46 4.10 -8.66 -7.33
C ASP A 46 3.11 -9.75 -6.85
N LEU A 47 2.79 -9.77 -5.55
CA LEU A 47 1.88 -10.76 -4.92
C LEU A 47 0.42 -10.29 -4.80
N LEU A 48 0.09 -9.14 -5.37
CA LEU A 48 -1.21 -8.51 -5.17
C LEU A 48 -2.30 -9.07 -6.09
N VAL A 49 -3.37 -9.55 -5.46
CA VAL A 49 -4.57 -10.05 -6.15
C VAL A 49 -5.62 -8.95 -6.31
N SER A 50 -5.77 -8.05 -5.34
CA SER A 50 -6.69 -6.91 -5.44
C SER A 50 -6.20 -5.66 -4.73
N LYS A 51 -6.72 -4.49 -5.17
CA LYS A 51 -6.37 -3.15 -4.68
C LYS A 51 -7.65 -2.34 -4.51
N ASP A 52 -8.22 -2.37 -3.30
CA ASP A 52 -9.54 -1.84 -3.02
C ASP A 52 -9.46 -0.55 -2.20
N ARG A 53 -10.25 0.44 -2.62
CA ARG A 53 -10.44 1.64 -1.82
C ARG A 53 -11.44 1.34 -0.72
N ILE A 54 -11.06 1.60 0.52
CA ILE A 54 -11.97 1.56 1.66
C ILE A 54 -12.17 2.95 2.24
N TYR A 55 -13.25 3.12 3.01
CA TYR A 55 -13.45 4.32 3.82
C TYR A 55 -12.43 4.36 4.97
N ARG A 56 -12.07 5.56 5.42
CA ARG A 56 -11.06 5.76 6.48
C ARG A 56 -11.45 5.03 7.77
N GLU A 57 -12.74 5.03 8.09
CA GLU A 57 -13.32 4.37 9.26
C GLU A 57 -13.08 2.85 9.21
N ALA A 58 -13.11 2.25 8.01
CA ALA A 58 -12.79 0.83 7.82
C ALA A 58 -11.27 0.55 7.91
N ASN A 59 -10.43 1.58 7.77
CA ASN A 59 -8.96 1.49 7.89
C ASN A 59 -8.46 1.86 9.30
N ALA A 60 -9.36 2.02 10.28
CA ALA A 60 -9.04 2.57 11.60
C ALA A 60 -7.94 1.81 12.35
N ALA A 61 -7.85 0.48 12.17
CA ALA A 61 -6.79 -0.32 12.78
C ALA A 61 -5.39 0.08 12.27
N ALA A 62 -5.24 0.30 10.97
CA ALA A 62 -3.98 0.73 10.37
C ALA A 62 -3.67 2.19 10.77
N ASP A 63 -4.67 3.07 10.80
CA ASP A 63 -4.52 4.47 11.24
C ASP A 63 -4.03 4.54 12.70
N TYR A 64 -4.59 3.68 13.57
CA TYR A 64 -4.15 3.56 14.97
C TYR A 64 -2.70 3.07 15.08
N MET A 65 -2.33 2.00 14.37
CA MET A 65 -0.95 1.49 14.41
C MET A 65 0.07 2.52 13.88
N ALA A 66 -0.27 3.23 12.81
CA ALA A 66 0.57 4.31 12.29
C ALA A 66 0.72 5.45 13.33
N SER A 67 -0.38 5.80 14.00
CA SER A 67 -0.40 6.83 15.04
C SER A 67 0.46 6.45 16.25
N LEU A 68 0.48 5.18 16.64
CA LEU A 68 1.37 4.69 17.71
C LEU A 68 2.85 4.89 17.34
N GLY A 69 3.23 4.65 16.08
CA GLY A 69 4.60 4.82 15.62
C GLY A 69 5.09 6.28 15.61
N LEU A 70 4.17 7.26 15.59
CA LEU A 70 4.51 8.69 15.66
C LEU A 70 4.75 9.18 17.09
N GLN A 71 4.36 8.39 18.10
CA GLN A 71 4.49 8.75 19.52
C GLN A 71 5.87 8.39 20.10
N PHE A 72 6.73 7.71 19.33
CA PHE A 72 8.09 7.31 19.70
C PHE A 72 9.10 7.92 18.73
#